data_AF-A0A7K3E1H7-F1
#
_entry.id   AF-A0A7K3E1H7-F1
#
_cell.length_a   1.000
_cell.length_b   1.000
_cell.length_c   1.000
_cell.angle_alpha   90.00
_cell.angle_beta   90.00
_cell.angle_gamma   90.00
#
_symmetry.space_group_name_H-M   'P 1'
#
loop_
_entity.id
_entity.type
_entity.pdbx_description
1 polymer ?
#
loop_
_entity_poly.entity_id
_entity_poly.type
_entity_poly.pdbx_seq_one_letter_code
_entity_poly.pdbx_strand_id
1 'polypeptide(L)'
;MLTVATLTLSTSPASASGTYSGRAYIYGAGNWVGDWDDEGILSTSTNASSNATCLWQKILWADLATETNGTPFDAADIDGHFGANTKAATKDWQARYHLEADGSVGKDTWAEAGTNLEDHYDPGDTAVDTYRGIWDNLALTRDSDGRYHFEDGDGNARIAGYDYLTCT
;
A
#
# COMPACT_ATOMS: atom_id res chain seq x y z
N MET A 1 -10.40 38.18 -35.12
CA MET A 1 -9.55 37.33 -34.27
C MET A 1 -10.46 36.33 -33.58
N LEU A 2 -10.30 35.03 -33.84
CA LEU A 2 -11.16 33.97 -33.31
C LEU A 2 -10.40 33.29 -32.17
N THR A 3 -10.86 33.46 -30.93
CA THR A 3 -10.23 32.89 -29.74
C THR A 3 -10.66 31.43 -29.60
N VAL A 4 -9.71 30.50 -29.71
CA VAL A 4 -9.94 29.07 -29.45
C VAL A 4 -9.97 28.86 -27.93
N ALA A 5 -11.11 28.40 -27.42
CA ALA A 5 -11.23 28.00 -26.02
C ALA A 5 -10.58 26.63 -25.82
N THR A 6 -9.48 26.58 -25.07
CA THR A 6 -8.87 25.34 -24.57
C THR A 6 -9.70 24.80 -23.42
N LEU A 7 -10.33 23.64 -23.63
CA LEU A 7 -11.03 22.89 -22.58
C LEU A 7 -9.99 22.13 -21.77
N THR A 8 -9.60 22.67 -20.62
CA THR A 8 -8.77 21.96 -19.64
C THR A 8 -9.64 20.96 -18.88
N LEU A 9 -9.47 19.67 -19.15
CA LEU A 9 -9.97 18.61 -18.27
C LEU A 9 -9.13 18.64 -16.99
N SER A 10 -9.63 19.30 -15.94
CA SER A 10 -9.07 19.15 -14.60
C SER A 10 -9.46 17.76 -14.11
N THR A 11 -8.54 16.80 -14.21
CA THR A 11 -8.61 15.62 -13.35
C THR A 11 -8.51 16.14 -11.93
N SER A 12 -9.60 16.07 -11.17
CA SER A 12 -9.57 16.34 -9.74
C SER A 12 -8.40 15.55 -9.15
N PRO A 13 -7.59 16.12 -8.25
CA PRO A 13 -6.74 15.29 -7.43
C PRO A 13 -7.64 14.25 -6.78
N ALA A 14 -7.17 13.00 -6.76
CA ALA A 14 -7.76 11.93 -5.96
C ALA A 14 -8.17 12.53 -4.61
N SER A 15 -9.37 12.18 -4.13
CA SER A 15 -9.80 12.54 -2.79
C SER A 15 -8.85 11.87 -1.80
N ALA A 16 -7.71 12.50 -1.52
CA ALA A 16 -6.89 12.25 -0.36
C ALA A 16 -7.67 12.75 0.86
N SER A 17 -8.70 11.99 1.22
CA SER A 17 -9.45 12.17 2.45
C SER A 17 -8.50 11.85 3.61
N GLY A 18 -8.04 12.87 4.33
CA GLY A 18 -7.54 12.75 5.70
C GLY A 18 -6.02 12.55 5.88
N THR A 19 -5.41 13.56 6.49
CA THR A 19 -4.24 13.54 7.39
C THR A 19 -3.16 12.48 7.15
N TYR A 20 -2.37 12.61 6.08
CA TYR A 20 -1.02 12.06 6.09
C TYR A 20 -0.24 12.68 7.26
N SER A 21 0.25 11.85 8.18
CA SER A 21 1.00 12.29 9.36
C SER A 21 2.36 12.93 9.05
N GLY A 22 2.81 12.88 7.78
CA GLY A 22 4.12 13.41 7.37
C GLY A 22 5.28 12.46 7.64
N ARG A 23 5.00 11.23 8.08
CA ARG A 23 6.00 10.22 8.46
C ARG A 23 6.69 9.62 7.24
N ALA A 24 7.98 9.37 7.34
CA ALA A 24 8.75 8.77 6.25
C ALA A 24 8.52 7.25 6.07
N TYR A 25 7.65 6.62 6.87
CA TYR A 25 7.43 5.17 6.87
C TYR A 25 5.97 4.84 7.20
N ILE A 26 5.53 3.66 6.77
CA ILE A 26 4.34 2.99 7.29
C ILE A 26 4.55 2.75 8.79
N TYR A 27 3.57 3.17 9.58
CA TYR A 27 3.69 3.38 11.01
C TYR A 27 2.56 2.68 11.78
N GLY A 28 2.82 2.40 13.05
CA GLY A 28 1.82 1.91 13.99
C GLY A 28 2.23 2.19 15.43
N ALA A 29 1.26 2.24 16.34
CA ALA A 29 1.53 2.44 17.75
C ALA A 29 0.47 1.81 18.65
N GLY A 30 0.91 1.26 19.78
CA GLY A 30 -0.02 0.66 20.75
C GLY A 30 -0.67 -0.59 20.16
N ASN A 31 -1.99 -0.69 20.26
CA ASN A 31 -2.73 -1.80 19.65
C ASN A 31 -2.68 -1.68 18.13
N TRP A 32 -2.47 -2.80 17.43
CA TRP A 32 -2.34 -2.84 15.97
C TRP A 32 -3.60 -2.45 15.21
N VAL A 33 -4.76 -2.54 15.86
CA VAL A 33 -6.05 -2.17 15.26
C VAL A 33 -6.03 -0.70 14.88
N GLY A 34 -6.07 -0.43 13.57
CA GLY A 34 -6.09 0.93 13.02
C GLY A 34 -4.71 1.53 12.77
N ASP A 35 -3.63 0.76 12.89
CA ASP A 35 -2.26 1.26 12.68
C ASP A 35 -2.08 1.99 11.33
N TRP A 36 -2.73 1.51 10.27
CA TRP A 36 -2.57 2.06 8.92
C TRP A 36 -3.60 3.12 8.55
N ASP A 37 -4.24 3.77 9.53
CA ASP A 37 -5.29 4.76 9.26
C ASP A 37 -4.78 6.19 8.99
N ASP A 38 -3.50 6.50 9.15
CA ASP A 38 -2.90 7.83 8.95
C ASP A 38 -1.75 7.85 7.92
N GLU A 39 -1.80 6.90 7.00
CA GLU A 39 -0.72 6.61 6.05
C GLU A 39 -0.62 7.54 4.84
N GLY A 40 0.59 7.60 4.28
CA GLY A 40 0.94 8.38 3.11
C GLY A 40 0.41 7.80 1.80
N ILE A 41 0.27 8.68 0.81
CA ILE A 41 -0.29 8.31 -0.49
C ILE A 41 0.74 7.53 -1.31
N LEU A 42 0.34 6.40 -1.89
CA LEU A 42 1.05 5.76 -3.00
C LEU A 42 0.26 5.95 -4.29
N SER A 43 0.93 6.38 -5.35
CA SER A 43 0.33 6.45 -6.68
C SER A 43 1.41 6.47 -7.76
N THR A 44 1.00 6.50 -9.02
CA THR A 44 1.91 6.70 -10.16
C THR A 44 2.74 8.00 -10.11
N SER A 45 2.41 8.94 -9.23
CA SER A 45 3.09 10.24 -9.10
C SER A 45 3.56 10.59 -7.69
N THR A 46 3.25 9.76 -6.69
CA THR A 46 3.56 10.05 -5.27
C THR A 46 4.07 8.79 -4.61
N ASN A 47 5.25 8.85 -3.99
CA ASN A 47 5.94 7.70 -3.40
C ASN A 47 6.05 6.50 -4.39
N ALA A 48 6.06 6.80 -5.68
CA ALA A 48 5.92 5.84 -6.78
C ALA A 48 7.11 4.89 -6.92
N SER A 49 8.19 5.12 -6.19
CA SER A 49 9.40 4.30 -6.19
C SER A 49 9.87 4.19 -4.74
N SER A 50 9.32 3.25 -3.98
CA SER A 50 9.54 3.19 -2.53
C SER A 50 9.33 1.80 -1.94
N ASN A 51 9.90 1.56 -0.77
CA ASN A 51 9.64 0.33 -0.01
C ASN A 51 8.18 0.21 0.45
N ALA A 52 7.51 1.33 0.73
CA ALA A 52 6.07 1.33 0.99
C ALA A 52 5.27 0.82 -0.24
N THR A 53 5.71 1.18 -1.45
CA THR A 53 5.15 0.62 -2.68
C THR A 53 5.41 -0.89 -2.79
N CYS A 54 6.59 -1.37 -2.41
CA CYS A 54 6.83 -2.82 -2.37
C CYS A 54 5.86 -3.52 -1.43
N LEU A 55 5.69 -3.00 -0.20
CA LEU A 55 4.73 -3.56 0.76
C LEU A 55 3.32 -3.62 0.17
N TRP A 56 2.88 -2.55 -0.49
CA TRP A 56 1.58 -2.54 -1.15
C TRP A 56 1.47 -3.58 -2.28
N GLN A 57 2.49 -3.72 -3.11
CA GLN A 57 2.53 -4.76 -4.15
C GLN A 57 2.49 -6.18 -3.54
N LYS A 58 3.12 -6.42 -2.38
CA LYS A 58 2.99 -7.69 -1.65
C LYS A 58 1.56 -7.94 -1.18
N ILE A 59 0.85 -6.91 -0.73
CA ILE A 59 -0.58 -7.01 -0.37
C ILE A 59 -1.43 -7.36 -1.59
N LEU A 60 -1.21 -6.68 -2.72
CA LEU A 60 -1.91 -6.98 -3.98
C LEU A 60 -1.71 -8.43 -4.42
N TRP A 61 -0.47 -8.94 -4.30
CA TRP A 61 -0.14 -10.33 -4.58
C TRP A 61 -0.83 -11.29 -3.61
N ALA A 62 -0.75 -11.03 -2.30
CA ALA A 62 -1.37 -11.83 -1.24
C ALA A 62 -2.90 -11.92 -1.39
N ASP A 63 -3.52 -10.88 -1.93
CA ASP A 63 -4.96 -10.79 -2.15
C ASP A 63 -5.43 -11.23 -3.54
N LEU A 64 -4.54 -11.70 -4.43
CA LEU A 64 -4.89 -11.99 -5.82
C LEU A 64 -5.62 -10.82 -6.49
N ALA A 65 -5.11 -9.60 -6.32
CA ALA A 65 -5.60 -8.45 -7.06
C ALA A 65 -5.34 -8.65 -8.56
N THR A 66 -6.14 -8.06 -9.43
CA THR A 66 -6.04 -8.28 -10.88
C THR A 66 -5.31 -7.14 -11.59
N GLU A 67 -4.27 -7.43 -12.36
CA GLU A 67 -3.51 -6.45 -13.14
C GLU A 67 -4.13 -6.16 -14.54
N THR A 68 -3.48 -5.32 -15.34
CA THR A 68 -4.04 -4.71 -16.56
C THR A 68 -4.51 -5.72 -17.61
N ASN A 69 -3.85 -6.86 -17.69
CA ASN A 69 -4.11 -7.94 -18.65
C ASN A 69 -5.21 -8.92 -18.17
N GLY A 70 -5.76 -8.73 -16.96
CA GLY A 70 -6.77 -9.61 -16.37
C GLY A 70 -6.22 -10.84 -15.65
N THR A 71 -4.89 -10.97 -15.48
CA THR A 71 -4.28 -12.02 -14.66
C THR A 71 -4.13 -11.58 -13.20
N PRO A 72 -3.99 -12.53 -12.25
CA PRO A 72 -3.61 -12.20 -10.89
C PRO A 72 -2.27 -11.49 -10.86
N PHE A 73 -2.16 -10.47 -10.01
CA PHE A 73 -0.94 -9.73 -9.73
C PHE A 73 0.16 -10.71 -9.32
N ASP A 74 1.30 -10.63 -9.97
CA ASP A 74 2.37 -11.61 -9.81
C ASP A 74 3.52 -11.08 -8.95
N ALA A 75 4.40 -12.00 -8.53
CA ALA A 75 5.54 -11.64 -7.71
C ALA A 75 6.61 -10.84 -8.48
N ALA A 76 6.61 -10.88 -9.82
CA ALA A 76 7.56 -10.13 -10.64
C ALA A 76 7.18 -8.64 -10.74
N ASP A 77 5.91 -8.30 -10.53
CA ASP A 77 5.44 -6.92 -10.37
C ASP A 77 5.76 -6.32 -8.98
N ILE A 78 6.37 -7.07 -8.04
CA ILE A 78 6.81 -6.57 -6.72
C ILE A 78 8.21 -5.94 -6.86
N ASP A 79 8.28 -4.80 -7.54
CA ASP A 79 9.52 -4.09 -7.87
C ASP A 79 9.69 -2.74 -7.14
N GLY A 80 8.71 -2.38 -6.31
CA GLY A 80 8.63 -1.10 -5.62
C GLY A 80 8.29 0.09 -6.50
N HIS A 81 7.94 -0.13 -7.77
CA HIS A 81 7.53 0.88 -8.73
C HIS A 81 6.01 0.87 -8.96
N PHE A 82 5.34 1.97 -8.61
CA PHE A 82 3.90 2.10 -8.75
C PHE A 82 3.52 2.38 -10.22
N GLY A 83 3.60 1.34 -11.05
CA GLY A 83 3.35 1.38 -12.49
C GLY A 83 1.88 1.17 -12.88
N ALA A 84 1.65 0.91 -14.16
CA ALA A 84 0.31 0.67 -14.70
C ALA A 84 -0.33 -0.60 -14.10
N ASN A 85 0.45 -1.68 -13.93
CA ASN A 85 -0.03 -2.93 -13.31
C ASN A 85 -0.43 -2.71 -11.86
N THR A 86 0.44 -2.09 -11.05
CA THR A 86 0.12 -1.76 -9.65
C THR A 86 -1.12 -0.87 -9.54
N LYS A 87 -1.27 0.12 -10.43
CA LYS A 87 -2.47 0.97 -10.48
C LYS A 87 -3.73 0.18 -10.82
N ALA A 88 -3.68 -0.70 -11.81
CA ALA A 88 -4.82 -1.52 -12.21
C ALA A 88 -5.24 -2.48 -11.06
N ALA A 89 -4.28 -3.17 -10.46
CA ALA A 89 -4.51 -4.05 -9.33
C ALA A 89 -5.02 -3.30 -8.08
N THR A 90 -4.51 -2.09 -7.83
CA THR A 90 -5.05 -1.23 -6.76
C THR A 90 -6.52 -0.91 -6.98
N LYS A 91 -6.94 -0.64 -8.22
CA LYS A 91 -8.37 -0.40 -8.53
C LYS A 91 -9.23 -1.65 -8.33
N ASP A 92 -8.74 -2.81 -8.75
CA ASP A 92 -9.43 -4.08 -8.54
C ASP A 92 -9.62 -4.36 -7.04
N TRP A 93 -8.53 -4.19 -6.28
CA TRP A 93 -8.52 -4.32 -4.83
C TRP A 93 -9.53 -3.35 -4.18
N GLN A 94 -9.44 -2.05 -4.49
CA GLN A 94 -10.38 -1.03 -3.96
C GLN A 94 -11.84 -1.36 -4.28
N ALA A 95 -12.15 -1.78 -5.52
CA ALA A 95 -13.51 -2.15 -5.91
C ALA A 95 -14.03 -3.35 -5.13
N ARG A 96 -13.17 -4.33 -4.85
CA ARG A 96 -13.49 -5.53 -4.07
C ARG A 96 -13.90 -5.20 -2.63
N TYR A 97 -13.22 -4.23 -2.03
CA TYR A 97 -13.50 -3.73 -0.68
C TYR A 97 -14.46 -2.52 -0.66
N HIS A 98 -15.16 -2.27 -1.76
CA HIS A 98 -16.19 -1.23 -1.86
C HIS A 98 -15.69 0.21 -1.59
N LEU A 99 -14.42 0.48 -1.90
CA LEU A 99 -13.82 1.81 -1.85
C LEU A 99 -13.96 2.54 -3.21
N GLU A 100 -13.60 3.82 -3.23
CA GLU A 100 -13.42 4.54 -4.51
C GLU A 100 -12.23 3.94 -5.28
N ALA A 101 -12.48 3.35 -6.44
CA ALA A 101 -11.47 2.68 -7.26
C ALA A 101 -10.65 3.67 -8.12
N ASP A 102 -9.95 4.60 -7.47
CA ASP A 102 -9.14 5.63 -8.12
C ASP A 102 -7.73 5.13 -8.54
N GLY A 103 -7.28 4.01 -7.97
CA GLY A 103 -5.99 3.39 -8.22
C GLY A 103 -4.82 4.07 -7.50
N SER A 104 -5.10 4.84 -6.44
CA SER A 104 -4.12 5.41 -5.52
C SER A 104 -4.35 4.86 -4.12
N VAL A 105 -3.29 4.54 -3.40
CA VAL A 105 -3.40 4.05 -2.03
C VAL A 105 -3.39 5.24 -1.10
N GLY A 106 -4.57 5.65 -0.63
CA GLY A 106 -4.74 6.70 0.37
C GLY A 106 -5.21 6.14 1.71
N LYS A 107 -5.55 7.04 2.65
CA LYS A 107 -6.06 6.70 3.99
C LYS A 107 -7.09 5.57 3.98
N ASP A 108 -8.14 5.68 3.16
CA ASP A 108 -9.22 4.70 3.17
C ASP A 108 -8.76 3.33 2.65
N THR A 109 -7.82 3.31 1.71
CA THR A 109 -7.23 2.06 1.19
C THR A 109 -6.31 1.40 2.22
N TRP A 110 -5.45 2.18 2.88
CA TRP A 110 -4.58 1.69 3.93
C TRP A 110 -5.34 1.24 5.17
N ALA A 111 -6.35 1.99 5.59
CA ALA A 111 -7.19 1.63 6.73
C ALA A 111 -7.93 0.31 6.49
N GLU A 112 -8.47 0.11 5.29
CA GLU A 112 -9.14 -1.14 4.92
C GLU A 112 -8.15 -2.31 4.91
N ALA A 113 -6.96 -2.14 4.31
CA ALA A 113 -5.92 -3.17 4.34
C ALA A 113 -5.49 -3.48 5.79
N GLY A 114 -5.40 -2.44 6.63
CA GLY A 114 -5.10 -2.56 8.05
C GLY A 114 -6.06 -3.46 8.84
N THR A 115 -7.29 -3.69 8.35
CA THR A 115 -8.25 -4.60 8.99
C THR A 115 -7.85 -6.08 8.90
N ASN A 116 -6.94 -6.41 7.98
CA ASN A 116 -6.38 -7.74 7.78
C ASN A 116 -5.06 -7.97 8.53
N LEU A 117 -4.61 -6.99 9.31
CA LEU A 117 -3.49 -7.21 10.22
C LEU A 117 -3.91 -8.19 11.32
N GLU A 118 -2.98 -9.06 11.70
CA GLU A 118 -3.12 -10.00 12.79
C GLU A 118 -1.86 -9.96 13.66
N ASP A 119 -2.10 -10.08 14.96
CA ASP A 119 -1.10 -10.33 15.99
C ASP A 119 -1.26 -11.78 16.43
N HIS A 120 -0.22 -12.60 16.21
CA HIS A 120 -0.21 -13.97 16.65
C HIS A 120 0.29 -14.00 18.09
N TYR A 121 -0.62 -13.75 19.04
CA TYR A 121 -0.34 -13.59 20.47
C TYR A 121 0.87 -14.41 20.96
N ASP A 122 2.03 -13.73 21.02
CA ASP A 122 3.23 -14.20 21.71
C ASP A 122 3.33 -13.38 23.01
N PRO A 123 3.29 -14.00 24.21
CA PRO A 123 3.28 -13.26 25.46
C PRO A 123 4.55 -12.41 25.63
N GLY A 124 4.43 -11.11 25.33
CA GLY A 124 5.51 -10.12 25.41
C GLY A 124 5.71 -9.33 24.11
N ASP A 125 5.13 -9.81 23.01
CA ASP A 125 5.06 -9.08 21.75
C ASP A 125 3.75 -8.27 21.66
N THR A 126 3.84 -7.09 21.07
CA THR A 126 2.67 -6.24 20.73
C THR A 126 2.76 -5.79 19.26
N ALA A 127 3.66 -6.41 18.49
CA ALA A 127 3.85 -6.15 17.10
C ALA A 127 2.84 -6.94 16.27
N VAL A 128 2.49 -6.39 15.12
CA VAL A 128 1.80 -7.14 14.08
C VAL A 128 2.76 -8.14 13.50
N ASP A 129 2.31 -9.39 13.38
CA ASP A 129 3.10 -10.47 12.81
C ASP A 129 2.71 -10.79 11.37
N THR A 130 1.47 -10.46 10.98
CA THR A 130 0.92 -10.95 9.72
C THR A 130 -0.10 -9.99 9.12
N TYR A 131 -0.05 -9.82 7.80
CA TYR A 131 -1.19 -9.42 6.99
C TYR A 131 -1.83 -10.67 6.39
N ARG A 132 -3.09 -10.94 6.72
CA ARG A 132 -3.84 -12.09 6.21
C ARG A 132 -4.44 -11.76 4.85
N GLY A 133 -3.80 -12.25 3.79
CA GLY A 133 -4.32 -12.13 2.44
C GLY A 133 -5.33 -13.21 2.08
N ILE A 134 -5.95 -13.06 0.92
CA ILE A 134 -6.93 -14.03 0.38
C ILE A 134 -6.27 -15.36 -0.02
N TRP A 135 -5.07 -15.31 -0.58
CA TRP A 135 -4.33 -16.48 -1.06
C TRP A 135 -3.14 -16.83 -0.17
N ASP A 136 -2.42 -15.82 0.31
CA ASP A 136 -1.24 -16.00 1.12
C ASP A 136 -1.19 -15.03 2.29
N ASN A 137 -0.46 -15.40 3.32
CA ASN A 137 -0.21 -14.55 4.48
C ASN A 137 1.14 -13.88 4.31
N LEU A 138 1.17 -12.56 4.46
CA LEU A 138 2.40 -11.79 4.43
C LEU A 138 2.93 -11.63 5.86
N ALA A 139 4.14 -12.14 6.12
CA ALA A 139 4.85 -11.88 7.37
C ALA A 139 5.21 -10.39 7.46
N LEU A 140 4.80 -9.76 8.56
CA LEU A 140 5.09 -8.38 8.90
C LEU A 140 5.72 -8.34 10.28
N THR A 141 6.48 -7.29 10.56
CA THR A 141 6.88 -6.96 11.94
C THR A 141 6.78 -5.45 12.14
N ARG A 142 6.66 -5.02 13.40
CA ARG A 142 6.69 -3.60 13.77
C ARG A 142 7.76 -3.38 14.83
N ASP A 143 8.73 -2.51 14.55
CA ASP A 143 9.81 -2.22 15.51
C ASP A 143 9.33 -1.32 16.67
N SER A 144 10.20 -1.11 17.66
CA SER A 144 9.91 -0.24 18.81
C SER A 144 9.73 1.23 18.45
N ASP A 145 10.20 1.66 17.28
CA ASP A 145 9.97 3.00 16.74
C ASP A 145 8.63 3.09 15.99
N GLY A 146 7.87 2.00 15.93
CA GLY A 146 6.58 1.87 15.27
C GLY A 146 6.67 1.71 13.77
N ARG A 147 7.83 1.41 13.19
CA ARG A 147 7.99 1.26 11.74
C ARG A 147 7.65 -0.17 11.33
N TYR A 148 6.89 -0.31 10.26
CA TYR A 148 6.59 -1.61 9.69
C TYR A 148 7.74 -2.14 8.84
N HIS A 149 8.03 -3.44 8.99
CA HIS A 149 8.98 -4.18 8.20
C HIS A 149 8.29 -5.36 7.49
N PHE A 150 8.84 -5.73 6.34
CA PHE A 150 8.44 -6.89 5.56
C PHE A 150 9.69 -7.55 4.97
N GLU A 151 9.63 -8.84 4.63
CA GLU A 151 10.71 -9.51 3.90
C GLU A 151 10.57 -9.23 2.39
N ASP A 152 11.66 -8.94 1.67
CA ASP A 152 11.66 -8.84 0.21
C ASP A 152 11.73 -10.22 -0.49
N GLY A 153 11.85 -10.25 -1.82
CA GLY A 153 11.90 -11.50 -2.59
C GLY A 153 13.14 -12.36 -2.31
N ASP A 154 14.20 -11.75 -1.79
CA ASP A 154 15.44 -12.40 -1.38
C ASP A 154 15.45 -12.81 0.11
N GLY A 155 14.37 -12.51 0.85
CA GLY A 155 14.24 -12.79 2.29
C GLY A 155 14.94 -11.78 3.19
N ASN A 156 15.30 -10.60 2.69
CA ASN A 156 15.86 -9.53 3.52
C ASN A 156 14.74 -8.70 4.14
N ALA A 157 14.85 -8.42 5.44
CA ALA A 157 13.94 -7.48 6.10
C ALA A 157 14.14 -6.04 5.57
N ARG A 158 13.03 -5.40 5.20
CA ARG A 158 12.96 -4.03 4.69
C ARG A 158 11.98 -3.23 5.51
N ILE A 159 12.37 -2.00 5.87
CA ILE A 159 11.43 -1.03 6.42
C ILE A 159 10.58 -0.47 5.28
N ALA A 160 9.27 -0.38 5.49
CA ALA A 160 8.30 0.20 4.54
C ALA A 160 8.36 1.73 4.52
N GLY A 161 9.47 2.28 4.02
CA GLY A 161 9.69 3.72 3.84
C GLY A 161 9.12 4.29 2.54
N TYR A 162 8.72 5.56 2.58
CA TYR A 162 8.18 6.30 1.44
C TYR A 162 9.26 6.95 0.56
N ASP A 163 10.45 7.21 1.12
CA ASP A 163 11.49 8.07 0.52
C ASP A 163 12.72 7.30 -0.01
N TYR A 164 12.70 5.97 0.02
CA TYR A 164 13.74 5.11 -0.55
C TYR A 164 13.17 3.79 -1.05
N LEU A 165 13.87 3.19 -2.01
CA LEU A 165 13.60 1.87 -2.57
C LEU A 165 14.84 0.99 -2.41
N THR A 166 14.69 -0.11 -1.67
CA THR A 166 15.72 -1.11 -1.42
C THR A 166 15.20 -2.55 -1.47
N CYS A 167 13.90 -2.77 -1.62
CA CYS A 167 13.34 -4.10 -1.85
C CYS A 167 13.84 -4.66 -3.20
N THR A 168 13.99 -5.98 -3.26
CA THR A 168 14.43 -6.74 -4.43
C THR A 168 13.60 -7.99 -4.65
#